data_AF-A0A843KQZ2-F1
#
_entry.id   AF-A0A843KQZ2-F1
#
_cell.length_a   1.000
_cell.length_b   1.000
_cell.length_c   1.000
_cell.angle_alpha   90.00
_cell.angle_beta   90.00
_cell.angle_gamma   90.00
#
_symmetry.space_group_name_H-M   'P 1'
#
loop_
_entity.id
_entity.type
_entity.pdbx_description
1 polymer ?
#
loop_
_entity_poly.entity_id
_entity_poly.type
_entity_poly.pdbx_seq_one_letter_code
_entity_poly.pdbx_strand_id
1 'polypeptide(L)' 'MPCLEQEAKLLDNVYITSRYPNGLAGSMIPAEYYTKEDTDRCLHSAGLILDAVQRCMQK' A
#
# COMPACT_ATOMS: atom_id res chain seq x y z
N MET A 1 -0.38 -16.62 -9.62
CA MET A 1 -0.44 -15.79 -8.39
C MET A 1 0.13 -14.45 -8.77
N PRO A 2 -0.60 -13.32 -8.64
CA PRO A 2 0.07 -12.03 -8.64
C PRO A 2 1.22 -12.10 -7.61
N CYS A 3 2.39 -11.57 -7.96
CA CYS A 3 3.55 -11.68 -7.10
C CYS A 3 3.27 -10.86 -5.83
N LEU A 4 2.97 -11.52 -4.70
CA LEU A 4 2.67 -10.84 -3.43
C LEU A 4 3.83 -9.95 -2.97
N GLU A 5 5.06 -10.20 -3.44
CA GLU A 5 6.21 -9.34 -3.23
C GLU A 5 6.02 -7.94 -3.84
N GLN A 6 5.35 -7.83 -5.00
CA GLN A 6 5.06 -6.54 -5.62
C GLN A 6 3.99 -5.78 -4.83
N GLU A 7 2.96 -6.48 -4.37
CA GLU A 7 1.92 -5.91 -3.51
C GLU A 7 2.50 -5.45 -2.17
N ALA A 8 3.40 -6.23 -1.58
CA ALA A 8 4.11 -5.87 -0.35
C ALA A 8 5.01 -4.63 -0.55
N LYS A 9 5.82 -4.61 -1.62
CA LYS A 9 6.65 -3.45 -1.97
C LYS A 9 5.83 -2.18 -2.18
N LEU A 10 4.65 -2.28 -2.78
CA LEU A 10 3.74 -1.15 -2.94
C LEU A 10 3.32 -0.60 -1.57
N LEU A 11 2.92 -1.47 -0.64
CA LEU A 11 2.51 -1.07 0.70
C LEU A 11 3.67 -0.53 1.55
N ASP A 12 4.87 -1.09 1.41
CA ASP A 12 6.08 -0.58 2.09
C ASP A 12 6.40 0.86 1.67
N ASN A 13 6.24 1.17 0.38
CA ASN A 13 6.52 2.50 -0.15
C ASN A 13 5.60 3.60 0.39
N VAL A 14 4.38 3.25 0.83
CA VAL A 14 3.41 4.22 1.36
C VAL A 14 3.48 4.37 2.89
N TYR A 15 4.23 3.53 3.61
CA TYR A 15 4.23 3.53 5.08
C TYR A 15 4.77 4.83 5.72
N ILE A 16 5.87 5.39 5.20
CA ILE A 16 6.47 6.63 5.73
C ILE A 16 5.88 7.86 5.03
N THR A 17 5.74 7.78 3.71
CA THR A 17 5.35 8.87 2.81
C THR A 17 3.89 9.30 3.01
N SER A 18 3.01 8.41 3.48
CA SER A 18 1.63 8.75 3.90
C SER A 18 1.52 9.62 5.14
N ARG A 19 2.62 9.83 5.88
CA ARG A 19 2.61 10.53 7.18
C ARG A 19 3.51 11.75 7.25
N TYR A 20 4.62 11.75 6.50
CA TYR A 20 5.61 12.81 6.57
C TYR A 20 5.84 13.46 5.19
N PRO A 21 5.65 14.78 5.05
CA PRO A 21 5.86 15.51 3.80
C PRO A 21 7.27 15.36 3.22
N ASN A 22 8.27 15.17 4.09
CA ASN A 22 9.68 15.03 3.70
C ASN A 22 9.95 13.84 2.75
N GLY A 23 9.01 12.89 2.65
CA GLY A 23 9.08 11.76 1.73
C GLY A 23 8.42 12.00 0.37
N LEU A 24 7.88 13.19 0.11
CA LEU A 24 7.10 13.52 -1.08
C LEU A 24 7.80 14.59 -1.91
N ALA A 25 7.56 14.57 -3.22
CA ALA A 25 8.11 15.56 -4.13
C ALA A 25 7.36 16.91 -3.99
N GLY A 26 8.13 17.99 -3.83
CA GLY A 26 7.59 19.36 -3.74
C GLY A 26 7.16 19.76 -2.33
N SER A 27 6.23 20.72 -2.25
CA SER A 27 5.71 21.25 -0.98
C SER A 27 4.35 20.65 -0.59
N MET A 28 3.92 19.57 -1.23
CA MET A 28 2.64 18.91 -0.93
C MET A 28 2.71 18.15 0.39
N ILE A 29 1.62 18.21 1.15
CA ILE A 29 1.43 17.36 2.33
C ILE A 29 0.83 16.01 1.92
N PRO A 30 1.05 14.92 2.69
CA PRO A 30 0.52 13.61 2.35
C PRO A 30 -0.97 13.58 2.05
N ALA A 31 -1.78 14.36 2.78
CA ALA A 31 -3.22 14.45 2.57
C ALA A 31 -3.63 15.01 1.19
N GLU A 32 -2.75 15.74 0.51
CA GLU A 32 -2.98 16.33 -0.81
C GLU A 32 -2.31 15.53 -1.94
N TYR A 33 -1.32 14.69 -1.59
CA TYR A 33 -0.51 13.95 -2.56
C TYR A 33 -1.21 12.68 -3.05
N TYR A 34 -1.84 11.91 -2.15
CA TYR A 34 -2.44 10.64 -2.50
C TYR A 34 -3.83 10.81 -3.10
N THR A 35 -4.08 10.06 -4.16
CA THR A 35 -5.36 10.04 -4.84
C THR A 35 -6.26 8.92 -4.34
N LYS A 36 -7.54 8.96 -4.75
CA LYS A 36 -8.44 7.83 -4.56
C LYS A 36 -7.92 6.56 -5.24
N GLU A 37 -7.31 6.69 -6.42
CA GLU A 37 -6.73 5.54 -7.14
C GLU A 37 -5.60 4.88 -6.35
N ASP A 38 -4.73 5.68 -5.71
CA ASP A 38 -3.69 5.15 -4.82
C ASP A 38 -4.28 4.40 -3.63
N THR A 39 -5.38 4.93 -3.08
CA THR A 39 -6.12 4.29 -1.98
C THR A 39 -6.71 2.95 -2.41
N ASP A 40 -7.40 2.92 -3.55
CA ASP A 40 -8.04 1.72 -4.10
C ASP A 40 -6.98 0.63 -4.40
N ARG A 41 -5.81 1.03 -4.93
CA ARG A 41 -4.67 0.12 -5.14
C ARG A 41 -4.14 -0.43 -3.82
N CYS A 42 -3.92 0.41 -2.80
CA CYS A 42 -3.44 -0.05 -1.49
C CYS A 42 -4.42 -1.04 -0.84
N LEU A 43 -5.73 -0.75 -0.90
CA LEU A 43 -6.76 -1.63 -0.37
C LEU A 43 -6.79 -2.98 -1.10
N HIS A 44 -6.65 -2.96 -2.43
CA HIS A 44 -6.56 -4.18 -3.22
C HIS A 44 -5.34 -5.02 -2.84
N SER A 45 -4.15 -4.41 -2.79
CA SER A 45 -2.90 -5.07 -2.37
C SER A 45 -3.01 -5.68 -0.98
N ALA A 46 -3.58 -4.94 -0.02
CA ALA A 46 -3.79 -5.43 1.35
C ALA A 46 -4.75 -6.63 1.37
N GLY A 47 -5.85 -6.57 0.61
CA GLY A 47 -6.78 -7.68 0.47
C GLY A 47 -6.12 -8.95 -0.07
N LEU A 48 -5.31 -8.84 -1.14
CA LEU A 48 -4.60 -9.98 -1.73
C LEU A 48 -3.65 -10.67 -0.72
N ILE A 49 -2.95 -9.88 0.09
CA ILE A 49 -2.03 -10.38 1.12
C ILE A 49 -2.81 -11.07 2.23
N LEU A 50 -3.88 -10.45 2.73
CA LEU A 50 -4.73 -11.03 3.78
C LEU A 50 -5.36 -12.35 3.33
N ASP A 51 -5.88 -12.41 2.11
CA ASP A 51 -6.45 -13.62 1.53
C ASP A 51 -5.41 -14.74 1.42
N ALA A 52 -4.17 -14.41 1.06
CA ALA A 52 -3.08 -15.37 0.98
C ALA A 52 -2.69 -15.92 2.37
N VAL A 53 -2.55 -15.04 3.36
CA VAL A 53 -2.26 -15.43 4.74
C VAL A 53 -3.40 -16.30 5.29
N GLN A 54 -4.65 -15.94 5.04
CA GLN A 54 -5.82 -16.71 5.49
C GLN A 54 -5.81 -18.14 4.92
N ARG A 55 -5.49 -18.32 3.63
CA ARG A 55 -5.34 -19.66 3.03
C ARG A 55 -4.22 -20.49 3.67
N CYS A 56 -3.12 -19.85 4.08
CA CYS A 56 -2.04 -20.52 4.80
C CYS A 56 -2.39 -20.87 6.25
N MET A 57 -3.38 -20.20 6.83
CA MET A 57 -3.79 -20.35 8.23
C MET A 57 -5.02 -21.25 8.41
N GLN A 58 -5.76 -21.54 7.35
CA GLN A 58 -6.86 -22.51 7.39
C GLN A 58 -6.29 -23.93 7.51
N LYS A 59 -6.50 -24.51 8.71
CA LYS A 59 -6.23 -25.92 9.02
C LYS A 59 -7.26 -26.84 8.38
#